data_AF-A0A967LZ08-F1
#
_entry.id   AF-A0A967LZ08-F1
#
_cell.length_a   1.000
_cell.length_b   1.000
_cell.length_c   1.000
_cell.angle_alpha   90.00
_cell.angle_beta   90.00
_cell.angle_gamma   90.00
#
_symmetry.space_group_name_H-M   'P 1'
#
loop_
_entity.id
_entity.type
_entity.pdbx_description
1 polymer ?
#
loop_
_entity_poly.entity_id
_entity_poly.type
_entity_poly.pdbx_seq_one_letter_code
_entity_poly.pdbx_strand_id
1 'polypeptide(L)' 'HLVKVLKEFDWNITKAAQALEINRVTLHKKIKKYDLRPDRASS' A
#
# COMPACT_ATOMS: atom_id res chain seq x y z
N HIS A 1 6.22 6.21 4.69
CA HIS A 1 4.90 6.81 4.44
C HIS A 1 3.92 5.86 3.74
N LEU A 2 4.26 5.24 2.60
CA LEU A 2 3.34 4.36 1.86
C LEU A 2 2.74 3.22 2.70
N VAL A 3 3.58 2.49 3.45
CA VAL A 3 3.14 1.38 4.33
C VAL A 3 2.21 1.86 5.45
N LYS A 4 2.39 3.10 5.92
CA LYS A 4 1.57 3.67 7.00
C LYS A 4 0.15 3.94 6.50
N VAL A 5 0.06 4.58 5.34
CA VAL A 5 -1.21 4.77 4.60
C VAL A 5 -1.84 3.42 4.27
N LEU A 6 -1.06 2.47 3.74
CA LEU A 6 -1.56 1.12 3.46
C LEU A 6 -2.09 0.45 4.74
N LYS A 7 -1.39 0.51 5.88
CA LYS A 7 -1.88 -0.03 7.15
C LYS A 7 -3.15 0.69 7.63
N GLU A 8 -3.23 2.02 7.54
CA GLU A 8 -4.44 2.78 7.90
C GLU A 8 -5.66 2.40 7.05
N PHE A 9 -5.45 2.11 5.77
CA PHE A 9 -6.50 1.67 4.85
C PHE A 9 -6.65 0.14 4.78
N ASP A 10 -6.12 -0.62 5.73
CA ASP A 10 -6.16 -2.09 5.76
C ASP A 10 -5.68 -2.75 4.45
N TRP A 11 -4.57 -2.23 3.92
CA TRP A 11 -3.97 -2.60 2.64
C TRP A 11 -4.88 -2.44 1.42
N ASN A 12 -5.92 -1.62 1.54
CA ASN A 12 -6.83 -1.35 0.45
C ASN A 12 -6.19 -0.41 -0.58
N ILE A 13 -5.56 -1.01 -1.58
CA ILE A 13 -4.79 -0.34 -2.65
C ILE A 13 -5.62 0.76 -3.33
N THR A 14 -6.92 0.55 -3.53
CA THR A 14 -7.79 1.54 -4.15
C THR A 14 -7.94 2.79 -3.27
N LYS A 15 -8.26 2.61 -1.99
CA LYS A 15 -8.41 3.74 -1.05
C LYS A 15 -7.09 4.45 -0.80
N ALA A 16 -6.01 3.69 -0.62
CA ALA A 16 -4.67 4.25 -0.44
C ALA A 16 -4.22 5.04 -1.69
N ALA A 17 -4.51 4.55 -2.90
CA ALA A 17 -4.20 5.26 -4.14
C ALA A 17 -4.99 6.56 -4.26
N GLN A 18 -6.27 6.55 -3.89
CA GLN A 18 -7.09 7.77 -3.85
C GLN A 18 -6.59 8.77 -2.81
N ALA A 19 -6.25 8.33 -1.60
CA ALA A 19 -5.71 9.19 -0.55
C ALA A 19 -4.34 9.78 -0.89
N LEU A 20 -3.55 9.06 -1.69
CA LEU A 20 -2.27 9.53 -2.21
C LEU A 20 -2.41 10.31 -3.53
N GLU A 21 -3.63 10.45 -4.06
CA GLU A 21 -3.93 11.04 -5.38
C GLU A 21 -3.08 10.48 -6.52
N ILE A 22 -2.76 9.18 -6.45
CA ILE A 22 -2.01 8.47 -7.48
C ILE A 22 -2.83 7.37 -8.12
N ASN A 23 -2.39 6.92 -9.29
CA ASN A 23 -2.99 5.77 -9.93
C ASN A 23 -2.72 4.49 -9.13
N ARG A 24 -3.75 3.63 -8.97
CA ARG A 24 -3.63 2.30 -8.36
C ARG A 24 -2.48 1.47 -8.97
N VAL A 25 -2.23 1.62 -10.27
CA VAL A 25 -1.16 0.92 -10.97
C VAL A 25 0.22 1.39 -10.50
N THR A 26 0.37 2.69 -10.29
CA THR A 26 1.60 3.29 -9.73
C THR A 26 1.83 2.81 -8.30
N LEU A 27 0.76 2.79 -7.49
CA LEU A 27 0.83 2.28 -6.13
C LEU A 27 1.23 0.79 -6.12
N HIS A 28 0.61 -0.03 -6.96
CA HIS A 28 0.91 -1.46 -7.08
C HIS A 28 2.34 -1.74 -7.56
N LYS A 29 2.84 -0.95 -8.53
CA LYS A 29 4.24 -1.00 -8.97
C LYS A 29 5.20 -0.65 -7.85
N LYS A 30 4.90 0.37 -7.03
CA LYS A 30 5.71 0.70 -5.85
C LYS A 30 5.69 -0.46 -4.84
N ILE A 31 4.53 -0.98 -4.47
CA ILE A 31 4.40 -2.10 -3.54
C ILE A 31 5.24 -3.30 -3.99
N LYS A 32 5.14 -3.67 -5.28
CA LYS A 32 5.93 -4.75 -5.86
C LYS A 32 7.42 -4.44 -5.92
N LYS A 33 7.79 -3.20 -6.26
CA LYS A 33 9.20 -2.76 -6.35
C LYS A 33 9.89 -2.73 -4.99
N TYR A 34 9.16 -2.39 -3.95
CA TYR A 34 9.66 -2.30 -2.57
C TYR A 34 9.35 -3.56 -1.76
N ASP A 35 8.82 -4.62 -2.38
CA ASP A 35 8.38 -5.87 -1.75
C ASP A 35 7.58 -5.63 -0.45
N LEU A 36 6.68 -4.65 -0.47
CA LEU A 36 5.91 -4.27 0.71
C LEU A 36 4.87 -5.34 0.97
N ARG A 37 4.95 -5.99 2.14
CA ARG A 37 4.01 -7.03 2.56
C ARG A 37 3.23 -6.55 3.79
N PRO A 38 1.93 -6.90 3.89
CA PRO A 38 1.22 -6.77 5.15
C PRO A 38 1.97 -7.57 6.18
N ASP A 39 2.38 -6.87 7.23
CA ASP A 39 2.95 -7.40 8.46
C ASP A 39 1.87 -8.21 9.18
N ARG A 40 1.51 -9.36 8.59
CA ARG A 40 0.57 -10.34 9.11
C ARG A 40 1.30 -11.63 9.50
N ALA A 41 2.63 -11.56 9.62
CA ALA A 41 3.51 -12.63 10.01
C ALA A 41 4.49 -12.12 11.09
N SER A 42 3.95 -11.84 12.27
CA SER A 42 4.71 -12.03 13.51
C SER A 42 4.03 -13.18 14.23
N SER A 43 4.60 -14.37 14.08
CA SER A 43 4.53 -15.45 15.05
C SER A 43 5.96 -15.89 15.31
#